data_AF-A3LSM8-F1
#
_entry.id   AF-A3LSM8-F1
#
_cell.length_a   1.000
_cell.length_b   1.000
_cell.length_c   1.000
_cell.angle_alpha   90.00
_cell.angle_beta   90.00
_cell.angle_gamma   90.00
#
_symmetry.space_group_name_H-M   'P 1'
#
loop_
_entity.id
_entity.type
_entity.pdbx_description
1 polymer ?
#
loop_
_entity_poly.entity_id
_entity_poly.type
_entity_poly.pdbx_seq_one_letter_code
_entity_poly.pdbx_strand_id
1 'polypeptide(L)'
;MPSISSVYLSLYNAVATSVWSAILILGLFDFIAAGAPGDFPHAVLVYVQLVNSAFDILHSAIGLVKSPLLTVLLQTLARSIITIGICYKLPEAPANWNLPAFTAITVAWSLAEIIRYGFYAVKLACDEVPSWMFWLRYNMFILLYPVGLVAESTVVISALKYTMGSSYFFFLLFALSMYLPGFFTLYGHMFSQRRKVYGLGIKQKTE
;
A
#
# COMPACT_ATOMS: atom_id res chain seq x y z
N MET A 1 21.79 -23.48 -5.95
CA MET A 1 20.55 -23.79 -5.20
C MET A 1 20.09 -22.51 -4.51
N PRO A 2 18.80 -22.15 -4.57
CA PRO A 2 18.29 -20.97 -3.89
C PRO A 2 18.46 -21.10 -2.37
N SER A 3 18.79 -20.00 -1.68
CA SER A 3 18.89 -20.02 -0.22
C SER A 3 17.51 -20.19 0.42
N ILE A 4 17.45 -20.75 1.62
CA ILE A 4 16.19 -20.94 2.39
C ILE A 4 15.43 -19.61 2.50
N SER A 5 16.14 -18.51 2.78
CA SER A 5 15.57 -17.16 2.82
C SER A 5 14.95 -16.73 1.49
N SER A 6 15.56 -17.08 0.35
CA SER A 6 15.04 -16.72 -0.98
C SER A 6 13.76 -17.49 -1.31
N VAL A 7 13.71 -18.78 -0.96
CA VAL A 7 12.52 -19.62 -1.15
C VAL A 7 11.37 -19.12 -0.27
N TYR A 8 11.64 -18.86 1.02
CA TYR A 8 10.67 -18.29 1.95
C TYR A 8 10.10 -16.96 1.42
N LEU A 9 10.97 -16.02 1.03
CA LEU A 9 10.55 -14.72 0.52
C LEU A 9 9.74 -14.86 -0.78
N SER A 10 10.14 -15.75 -1.68
CA SER A 10 9.39 -16.01 -2.92
C SER A 10 7.97 -16.47 -2.62
N LEU A 11 7.80 -17.45 -1.73
CA LEU A 11 6.50 -17.96 -1.30
C LEU A 11 5.67 -16.88 -0.58
N TYR A 12 6.27 -16.14 0.34
CA TYR A 12 5.62 -15.03 1.03
C TYR A 12 5.09 -13.99 0.04
N ASN A 13 5.91 -13.58 -0.92
CA ASN A 13 5.53 -12.62 -1.94
C ASN A 13 4.42 -13.17 -2.85
N ALA A 14 4.46 -14.45 -3.22
CA ALA A 14 3.41 -15.09 -4.01
C ALA A 14 2.06 -15.10 -3.25
N VAL A 15 2.07 -15.50 -1.98
CA VAL A 15 0.88 -15.49 -1.12
C VAL A 15 0.33 -14.08 -0.96
N ALA A 16 1.19 -13.10 -0.66
CA ALA A 16 0.78 -11.71 -0.53
C ALA A 16 0.16 -11.18 -1.84
N THR A 17 0.74 -11.51 -3.00
CA THR A 17 0.18 -11.14 -4.31
C THR A 17 -1.22 -11.70 -4.50
N SER A 18 -1.46 -12.97 -4.17
CA SER A 18 -2.78 -13.60 -4.26
C SER A 18 -3.80 -12.97 -3.32
N VAL A 19 -3.40 -12.68 -2.08
CA VAL A 19 -4.29 -12.04 -1.09
C VAL A 19 -4.68 -10.63 -1.54
N TRP A 20 -3.74 -9.82 -2.00
CA TRP A 20 -4.06 -8.48 -2.51
C TRP A 20 -4.87 -8.51 -3.80
N SER A 21 -4.70 -9.52 -4.64
CA SER A 21 -5.56 -9.75 -5.81
C SER A 21 -7.00 -10.06 -5.39
N ALA A 22 -7.19 -10.89 -4.36
CA ALA A 22 -8.51 -11.16 -3.80
C ALA A 22 -9.15 -9.90 -3.21
N ILE A 23 -8.40 -9.08 -2.46
CA ILE A 23 -8.88 -7.80 -1.93
C ILE A 23 -9.33 -6.87 -3.05
N LEU A 24 -8.57 -6.76 -4.15
CA LEU A 24 -8.94 -5.94 -5.30
C LEU A 24 -10.28 -6.41 -5.89
N ILE A 25 -10.43 -7.71 -6.09
CA ILE A 25 -11.65 -8.31 -6.65
C ILE A 25 -12.84 -8.04 -5.72
N LEU A 26 -12.69 -8.31 -4.42
CA LEU A 26 -13.74 -8.07 -3.42
C LEU A 26 -14.15 -6.59 -3.37
N GLY A 27 -13.19 -5.66 -3.31
CA GLY A 27 -13.48 -4.23 -3.25
C GLY A 27 -14.15 -3.69 -4.53
N LEU A 28 -13.86 -4.29 -5.70
CA LEU A 28 -14.58 -3.97 -6.94
C LEU A 28 -16.00 -4.50 -6.93
N PHE A 29 -16.23 -5.70 -6.40
CA PHE A 29 -17.58 -6.24 -6.22
C PHE A 29 -18.40 -5.41 -5.24
N ASP A 30 -17.83 -4.99 -4.11
CA ASP A 30 -18.52 -4.15 -3.12
C ASP A 30 -18.91 -2.80 -3.71
N PHE A 31 -18.07 -2.21 -4.57
CA PHE A 31 -18.39 -0.98 -5.29
C PHE A 31 -19.58 -1.17 -6.26
N ILE A 32 -19.62 -2.29 -6.97
CA ILE A 32 -20.71 -2.60 -7.92
C ILE A 32 -22.02 -2.95 -7.18
N ALA A 33 -21.91 -3.65 -6.05
CA ALA A 33 -23.03 -4.13 -5.25
C ALA A 33 -23.60 -3.07 -4.29
N ALA A 34 -23.03 -1.86 -4.26
CA ALA A 34 -23.35 -0.79 -3.30
C ALA A 34 -24.86 -0.51 -3.20
N GLY A 35 -25.48 -1.09 -2.16
CA GLY A 35 -26.92 -1.16 -1.93
C GLY A 35 -27.31 -2.26 -0.93
N ALA A 36 -26.47 -3.28 -0.75
CA ALA A 36 -26.65 -4.27 0.32
C ALA A 36 -26.17 -3.71 1.69
N PRO A 37 -26.96 -3.83 2.77
CA PRO A 37 -26.48 -3.52 4.11
C PRO A 37 -25.40 -4.52 4.50
N GLY A 38 -24.17 -4.04 4.67
CA GLY A 38 -23.04 -4.85 5.09
C GLY A 38 -22.09 -4.05 5.97
N ASP A 39 -21.48 -4.75 6.93
CA ASP A 39 -20.36 -4.28 7.74
C ASP A 39 -19.18 -3.83 6.86
N PHE A 40 -18.40 -2.87 7.38
CA PHE A 40 -17.06 -2.46 6.94
C PHE A 40 -16.60 -3.08 5.60
N PRO A 41 -16.93 -2.49 4.43
CA PRO A 41 -16.61 -3.07 3.12
C PRO A 41 -15.09 -3.32 2.93
N HIS A 42 -14.27 -2.58 3.66
CA HIS A 42 -12.81 -2.64 3.65
C HIS A 42 -12.20 -3.41 4.83
N ALA A 43 -12.97 -4.19 5.61
CA ALA A 43 -12.46 -4.95 6.76
C ALA A 43 -11.29 -5.86 6.38
N VAL A 44 -11.43 -6.62 5.29
CA VAL A 44 -10.38 -7.55 4.82
C VAL A 44 -9.09 -6.79 4.48
N LEU A 45 -9.22 -5.65 3.79
CA LEU A 45 -8.09 -4.78 3.47
C LEU A 45 -7.39 -4.28 4.74
N VAL A 46 -8.15 -3.86 5.76
CA VAL A 46 -7.62 -3.37 7.03
C VAL A 46 -6.79 -4.46 7.72
N TYR A 47 -7.34 -5.67 7.89
CA TYR A 47 -6.63 -6.76 8.57
C TYR A 47 -5.38 -7.21 7.81
N VAL A 48 -5.50 -7.40 6.49
CA VAL A 48 -4.35 -7.81 5.67
C VAL A 48 -3.26 -6.73 5.67
N GLN A 49 -3.64 -5.46 5.58
CA GLN A 49 -2.67 -4.37 5.64
C GLN A 49 -1.90 -4.37 6.97
N LEU A 50 -2.58 -4.59 8.11
CA LEU A 50 -1.92 -4.62 9.41
C LEU A 50 -0.93 -5.78 9.53
N VAL A 51 -1.35 -6.97 9.09
CA VAL A 51 -0.49 -8.17 9.12
C VAL A 51 0.71 -7.99 8.19
N ASN A 52 0.50 -7.57 6.94
CA ASN A 52 1.59 -7.35 6.00
C ASN A 52 2.56 -6.26 6.46
N SER A 53 2.06 -5.17 7.05
CA SER A 53 2.92 -4.12 7.63
C SER A 53 3.81 -4.66 8.75
N ALA A 54 3.30 -5.55 9.61
CA ALA A 54 4.10 -6.18 10.65
C ALA A 54 5.22 -7.04 10.04
N PHE A 55 4.90 -7.87 9.05
CA PHE A 55 5.91 -8.68 8.36
C PHE A 55 6.95 -7.83 7.63
N ASP A 56 6.55 -6.78 6.91
CA ASP A 56 7.48 -5.90 6.20
C ASP A 56 8.44 -5.17 7.15
N ILE A 57 7.96 -4.73 8.33
CA ILE A 57 8.80 -4.16 9.38
C ILE A 57 9.77 -5.21 9.91
N LEU A 58 9.30 -6.41 10.24
CA LEU A 58 10.13 -7.51 10.75
C LEU A 58 11.22 -7.89 9.74
N HIS A 59 10.86 -8.10 8.48
CA HIS A 59 11.80 -8.45 7.41
C HIS A 59 12.85 -7.36 7.20
N SER A 60 12.48 -6.08 7.29
CA SER A 60 13.43 -4.97 7.18
C SER A 60 14.33 -4.87 8.42
N ALA A 61 13.77 -5.03 9.62
CA ALA A 61 14.50 -4.91 10.87
C ALA A 61 15.56 -6.01 11.06
N ILE A 62 15.26 -7.25 10.67
CA ILE A 62 16.22 -8.37 10.72
C ILE A 62 17.17 -8.41 9.51
N GLY A 63 17.03 -7.47 8.56
CA GLY A 63 17.86 -7.40 7.36
C GLY A 63 17.57 -8.48 6.31
N LEU A 64 16.41 -9.14 6.39
CA LEU A 64 15.97 -10.13 5.40
C LEU A 64 15.71 -9.50 4.03
N VAL A 65 15.29 -8.23 4.02
CA VAL A 65 15.12 -7.42 2.80
C VAL A 65 15.97 -6.15 2.85
N LYS A 66 16.41 -5.68 1.68
CA LYS A 66 17.29 -4.49 1.54
C LYS A 66 16.54 -3.15 1.66
N SER A 67 15.27 -3.16 2.03
CA SER A 67 14.47 -1.94 2.18
C SER A 67 14.89 -1.19 3.44
N PRO A 68 15.17 0.13 3.37
CA PRO A 68 15.49 0.91 4.54
C PRO A 68 14.33 0.93 5.55
N LEU A 69 14.63 0.64 6.82
CA LEU A 69 13.61 0.52 7.88
C LEU A 69 12.78 1.80 8.02
N LEU A 70 13.41 2.98 7.95
CA LEU A 70 12.70 4.26 8.03
C LEU A 70 11.65 4.42 6.91
N THR A 71 11.95 3.95 5.69
CA THR A 71 10.98 4.00 4.58
C THR A 71 9.80 3.09 4.84
N VAL A 72 10.03 1.89 5.36
CA VAL A 72 8.96 0.93 5.71
C VAL A 72 8.10 1.48 6.85
N LEU A 73 8.71 2.11 7.86
CA LEU A 73 7.99 2.73 8.97
C LEU A 73 7.11 3.89 8.50
N LEU A 74 7.62 4.79 7.64
CA LEU A 74 6.83 5.90 7.12
C LEU A 74 5.64 5.41 6.27
N GLN A 75 5.84 4.39 5.44
CA GLN A 75 4.77 3.77 4.65
C GLN A 75 3.71 3.13 5.57
N THR A 76 4.14 2.38 6.58
CA THR A 76 3.24 1.73 7.54
C THR A 76 2.48 2.74 8.40
N LEU A 77 3.11 3.84 8.80
CA LEU A 77 2.45 4.89 9.58
C LEU A 77 1.35 5.58 8.77
N ALA A 78 1.62 5.92 7.50
CA ALA A 78 0.63 6.55 6.62
C ALA A 78 -0.64 5.69 6.49
N ARG A 79 -0.47 4.38 6.26
CA ARG A 79 -1.60 3.44 6.14
C ARG A 79 -2.27 3.14 7.49
N SER A 80 -1.51 3.12 8.59
CA SER A 80 -2.03 2.94 9.95
C SER A 80 -2.98 4.06 10.40
N ILE A 81 -2.80 5.28 9.87
CA ILE A 81 -3.73 6.38 10.12
C ILE A 81 -5.13 6.03 9.58
N ILE A 82 -5.21 5.42 8.39
CA ILE A 82 -6.48 4.98 7.82
C ILE A 82 -7.01 3.74 8.54
N THR A 83 -6.20 2.68 8.66
CA THR A 83 -6.66 1.38 9.18
C THR A 83 -6.92 1.39 10.69
N ILE A 84 -6.03 1.96 11.49
CA ILE A 84 -6.19 2.02 12.95
C ILE A 84 -6.90 3.33 13.33
N GLY A 85 -6.37 4.46 12.84
CA GLY A 85 -6.82 5.79 13.27
C GLY A 85 -8.24 6.15 12.85
N ILE A 86 -8.75 5.57 11.75
CA ILE A 86 -10.10 5.86 11.25
C ILE A 86 -10.98 4.61 11.27
N CYS A 87 -10.54 3.53 10.62
CA CYS A 87 -11.38 2.33 10.49
C CYS A 87 -11.66 1.68 11.85
N TYR A 88 -10.62 1.41 12.65
CA TYR A 88 -10.81 0.80 13.96
C TYR A 88 -11.27 1.77 15.05
N LYS A 89 -10.70 2.98 15.09
CA LYS A 89 -10.98 3.94 16.18
C LYS A 89 -12.29 4.71 16.04
N LEU A 90 -12.77 4.92 14.81
CA LEU A 90 -13.96 5.71 14.54
C LEU A 90 -14.94 4.91 13.66
N PRO A 91 -15.41 3.72 14.09
CA PRO A 91 -16.19 2.82 13.23
C PRO A 91 -17.48 3.47 12.69
N GLU A 92 -18.09 4.34 13.48
CA GLU A 92 -19.33 5.05 13.14
C GLU A 92 -19.11 6.32 12.29
N ALA A 93 -17.85 6.74 12.07
CA ALA A 93 -17.58 7.96 11.33
C ALA A 93 -18.01 7.82 9.85
N PRO A 94 -18.66 8.86 9.27
CA PRO A 94 -19.00 8.90 7.84
C PRO A 94 -17.82 8.66 6.91
N ALA A 95 -16.60 8.89 7.39
CA ALA A 95 -15.37 8.58 6.67
C ALA A 95 -15.32 7.13 6.17
N ASN A 96 -15.71 6.14 7.00
CA ASN A 96 -15.70 4.72 6.65
C ASN A 96 -16.73 4.34 5.57
N TRP A 97 -17.73 5.20 5.37
CA TRP A 97 -18.80 4.99 4.40
C TRP A 97 -18.63 5.85 3.15
N ASN A 98 -17.49 6.52 3.01
CA ASN A 98 -17.13 7.25 1.80
C ASN A 98 -16.68 6.26 0.71
N LEU A 99 -17.66 5.68 0.03
CA LEU A 99 -17.46 4.62 -0.97
C LEU A 99 -16.45 5.03 -2.06
N PRO A 100 -16.54 6.21 -2.71
CA PRO A 100 -15.56 6.59 -3.74
C PRO A 100 -14.12 6.65 -3.20
N ALA A 101 -13.91 7.20 -2.01
CA ALA A 101 -12.59 7.31 -1.42
C ALA A 101 -12.03 5.94 -1.02
N PHE A 102 -12.83 5.08 -0.40
CA PHE A 102 -12.40 3.74 0.00
C PHE A 102 -12.18 2.80 -1.19
N THR A 103 -12.98 2.91 -2.26
CA THR A 103 -12.71 2.20 -3.51
C THR A 103 -11.38 2.67 -4.11
N ALA A 104 -11.11 3.98 -4.16
CA ALA A 104 -9.84 4.51 -4.65
C ALA A 104 -8.65 4.03 -3.81
N ILE A 105 -8.77 4.00 -2.47
CA ILE A 105 -7.76 3.41 -1.56
C ILE A 105 -7.55 1.93 -1.89
N THR A 106 -8.64 1.17 -1.98
CA THR A 106 -8.58 -0.28 -2.21
C THR A 106 -7.89 -0.61 -3.52
N VAL A 107 -8.25 0.09 -4.60
CA VAL A 107 -7.62 -0.08 -5.90
C VAL A 107 -6.16 0.35 -5.88
N ALA A 108 -5.86 1.53 -5.32
CA ALA A 108 -4.50 2.06 -5.31
C ALA A 108 -3.54 1.18 -4.50
N TRP A 109 -3.96 0.77 -3.29
CA TRP A 109 -3.17 -0.09 -2.41
C TRP A 109 -3.00 -1.47 -3.02
N SER A 110 -4.09 -2.11 -3.46
CA SER A 110 -4.00 -3.47 -4.01
C SER A 110 -3.14 -3.53 -5.26
N LEU A 111 -3.28 -2.60 -6.21
CA LEU A 111 -2.42 -2.56 -7.38
C LEU A 111 -0.95 -2.33 -7.01
N ALA A 112 -0.67 -1.43 -6.06
CA ALA A 112 0.70 -1.20 -5.61
C ALA A 112 1.32 -2.46 -5.01
N GLU A 113 0.57 -3.20 -4.19
CA GLU A 113 1.04 -4.42 -3.53
C GLU A 113 1.15 -5.61 -4.49
N ILE A 114 0.18 -5.83 -5.38
CA ILE A 114 0.22 -6.88 -6.41
C ILE A 114 1.46 -6.71 -7.28
N ILE A 115 1.71 -5.48 -7.76
CA ILE A 115 2.88 -5.18 -8.59
C ILE A 115 4.17 -5.41 -7.79
N ARG A 116 4.23 -4.96 -6.54
CA ARG A 116 5.44 -5.05 -5.70
C ARG A 116 5.76 -6.49 -5.34
N TYR A 117 4.83 -7.18 -4.70
CA TYR A 117 5.02 -8.56 -4.26
C TYR A 117 5.17 -9.49 -5.47
N GLY A 118 4.35 -9.32 -6.51
CA GLY A 118 4.44 -10.13 -7.73
C GLY A 118 5.81 -10.00 -8.40
N PHE A 119 6.33 -8.76 -8.51
CA PHE A 119 7.69 -8.52 -9.02
C PHE A 119 8.76 -9.24 -8.19
N TYR A 120 8.68 -9.19 -6.86
CA TYR A 120 9.68 -9.85 -6.01
C TYR A 120 9.55 -11.36 -5.98
N ALA A 121 8.34 -11.92 -6.11
CA ALA A 121 8.13 -13.36 -6.24
C ALA A 121 8.83 -13.89 -7.51
N VAL A 122 8.54 -13.28 -8.66
CA VAL A 122 9.16 -13.68 -9.94
C VAL A 122 10.67 -13.46 -9.92
N LYS A 123 11.13 -12.32 -9.39
CA LYS A 123 12.58 -12.03 -9.28
C LYS A 123 13.36 -13.04 -8.43
N LEU A 124 12.71 -13.69 -7.46
CA LEU A 124 13.36 -14.69 -6.61
C LEU A 124 13.20 -16.12 -7.14
N ALA A 125 12.14 -16.38 -7.91
CA ALA A 125 11.83 -17.69 -8.48
C ALA A 125 12.46 -17.94 -9.86
N CYS A 126 12.66 -16.88 -10.64
CA CYS A 126 13.12 -16.93 -12.02
C CYS A 126 14.44 -16.16 -12.19
N ASP A 127 15.26 -16.59 -13.15
CA ASP A 127 16.52 -15.91 -13.46
C ASP A 127 16.32 -14.53 -14.10
N GLU A 128 15.21 -14.37 -14.83
CA GLU A 128 14.84 -13.14 -15.52
C GLU A 128 13.41 -12.70 -15.15
N VAL A 129 13.20 -11.39 -15.08
CA VAL A 129 11.89 -10.79 -14.82
C VAL A 129 11.35 -10.19 -16.11
N PRO A 130 10.10 -10.50 -16.51
CA PRO A 130 9.50 -9.95 -17.71
C PRO A 130 9.54 -8.41 -17.76
N SER A 131 9.84 -7.85 -18.94
CA SER A 131 9.99 -6.41 -19.15
C SER A 131 8.77 -5.60 -18.72
N TRP A 132 7.56 -6.13 -18.91
CA TRP A 132 6.33 -5.48 -18.50
C TRP A 132 6.18 -5.38 -16.97
N MET A 133 6.56 -6.42 -16.21
CA MET A 133 6.52 -6.39 -14.74
C MET A 133 7.50 -5.36 -14.19
N PHE A 134 8.69 -5.34 -14.78
CA PHE A 134 9.71 -4.35 -14.45
C PHE A 134 9.21 -2.93 -14.75
N TRP A 135 8.60 -2.71 -15.93
CA TRP A 135 8.03 -1.42 -16.28
C TRP A 135 6.95 -0.98 -15.28
N LEU A 136 6.02 -1.87 -14.91
CA LEU A 136 4.98 -1.59 -13.92
C LEU A 136 5.60 -1.20 -12.58
N ARG A 137 6.55 -1.99 -12.07
CA ARG A 137 7.19 -1.79 -10.76
C ARG A 137 7.84 -0.41 -10.61
N TYR A 138 8.38 0.14 -11.70
CA TYR A 138 9.12 1.40 -11.70
C TYR A 138 8.39 2.58 -12.37
N ASN A 139 7.14 2.44 -12.81
CA ASN A 139 6.35 3.54 -13.38
C ASN A 139 4.97 3.70 -12.74
N MET A 140 4.32 2.63 -12.26
CA MET A 140 2.96 2.73 -11.72
C MET A 140 2.83 3.63 -10.49
N PHE A 141 3.92 3.82 -9.73
CA PHE A 141 3.91 4.75 -8.60
C PHE A 141 3.58 6.19 -9.00
N ILE A 142 3.84 6.60 -10.25
CA ILE A 142 3.54 7.94 -10.77
C ILE A 142 2.02 8.20 -10.74
N LEU A 143 1.21 7.17 -11.01
CA LEU A 143 -0.25 7.26 -10.96
C LEU A 143 -0.80 6.90 -9.58
N LEU A 144 -0.34 5.78 -9.01
CA LEU A 144 -0.92 5.22 -7.79
C LEU A 144 -0.66 6.07 -6.55
N TYR A 145 0.49 6.77 -6.46
CA TYR A 145 0.79 7.60 -5.29
C TYR A 145 -0.13 8.82 -5.19
N PRO A 146 -0.32 9.63 -6.25
CA PRO A 146 -1.29 10.73 -6.21
C PRO A 146 -2.72 10.28 -5.92
N VAL A 147 -3.17 9.17 -6.54
CA VAL A 147 -4.51 8.62 -6.28
C VAL A 147 -4.66 8.22 -4.82
N GLY A 148 -3.68 7.50 -4.27
CA GLY A 148 -3.64 7.12 -2.86
C GLY A 148 -3.68 8.34 -1.94
N LEU A 149 -2.81 9.33 -2.17
CA LEU A 149 -2.75 10.55 -1.35
C LEU A 149 -4.10 11.27 -1.30
N VAL A 150 -4.74 11.48 -2.45
CA VAL A 150 -6.02 12.20 -2.52
C VAL A 150 -7.12 11.41 -1.81
N ALA A 151 -7.18 10.09 -2.03
CA ALA A 151 -8.19 9.24 -1.43
C ALA A 151 -8.04 9.16 0.10
N GLU A 152 -6.83 8.89 0.59
CA GLU A 152 -6.52 8.85 2.02
C GLU A 152 -6.80 10.20 2.69
N SER A 153 -6.37 11.32 2.06
CA SER A 153 -6.65 12.66 2.58
C SER A 153 -8.15 12.96 2.67
N THR A 154 -8.94 12.48 1.71
CA THR A 154 -10.41 12.65 1.71
C THR A 154 -11.05 11.92 2.90
N VAL A 155 -10.57 10.71 3.22
CA VAL A 155 -11.02 9.94 4.38
C VAL A 155 -10.63 10.65 5.68
N VAL A 156 -9.39 11.14 5.80
CA VAL A 156 -8.93 11.90 6.98
C VAL A 156 -9.72 13.20 7.17
N ILE A 157 -9.99 13.96 6.10
CA ILE A 157 -10.80 15.18 6.16
C ILE A 157 -12.25 14.87 6.60
N SER A 158 -12.81 13.76 6.13
CA SER A 158 -14.14 13.32 6.55
C SER A 158 -14.16 12.95 8.04
N ALA A 159 -13.12 12.27 8.53
CA ALA A 159 -12.97 11.93 9.94
C ALA A 159 -12.74 13.18 10.82
N LEU A 160 -12.00 14.17 10.32
CA LEU A 160 -11.78 15.45 11.02
C LEU A 160 -13.10 16.14 11.35
N LYS A 161 -14.02 16.24 10.38
CA LYS A 161 -15.35 16.83 10.59
C LYS A 161 -16.14 16.11 11.68
N TYR A 162 -16.06 14.78 11.72
CA TYR A 162 -16.74 13.97 12.74
C TYR A 162 -16.16 14.18 14.15
N THR A 163 -14.85 14.41 14.23
CA THR A 163 -14.13 14.55 15.51
C THR A 163 -14.07 15.98 16.04
N MET A 164 -14.75 16.95 15.41
CA MET A 164 -14.74 18.35 15.85
C MET A 164 -15.17 18.47 17.32
N GLY A 165 -14.36 19.16 18.12
CA GLY A 165 -14.58 19.30 19.57
C GLY A 165 -13.95 18.21 20.44
N SER A 166 -13.36 17.17 19.85
CA SER A 166 -12.58 16.15 20.57
C SER A 166 -11.08 16.43 20.49
N SER A 167 -10.31 15.98 21.49
CA SER A 167 -8.84 16.00 21.43
C SER A 167 -8.29 15.19 20.25
N TYR A 168 -9.06 14.20 19.76
CA TYR A 168 -8.71 13.39 18.60
C TYR A 168 -8.63 14.20 17.29
N PHE A 169 -9.32 15.34 17.22
CA PHE A 169 -9.24 16.28 16.11
C PHE A 169 -7.79 16.74 15.86
N PHE A 170 -7.08 17.12 16.93
CA PHE A 170 -5.70 17.62 16.80
C PHE A 170 -4.74 16.52 16.34
N PHE A 171 -4.98 15.27 16.75
CA PHE A 171 -4.24 14.12 16.25
C PHE A 171 -4.43 13.93 14.75
N LEU A 172 -5.68 13.92 14.26
CA LEU A 172 -5.98 13.78 12.83
C LEU A 172 -5.49 14.98 12.01
N LEU A 173 -5.50 16.19 12.58
CA LEU A 173 -5.01 17.39 11.92
C LEU A 173 -3.49 17.33 11.73
N PHE A 174 -2.78 16.87 12.76
CA PHE A 174 -1.35 16.59 12.67
C PHE A 174 -1.06 15.46 11.68
N ALA A 175 -1.83 14.38 11.70
CA ALA A 175 -1.69 13.29 10.74
C ALA A 175 -1.86 13.77 9.28
N LEU A 176 -2.87 14.62 9.02
CA LEU A 176 -3.10 15.23 7.72
C LEU A 176 -1.96 16.15 7.29
N SER A 177 -1.40 16.95 8.20
CA SER A 177 -0.26 17.81 7.86
C SER A 177 1.00 17.01 7.52
N MET A 178 1.16 15.82 8.10
CA MET A 178 2.27 14.90 7.83
C MET A 178 2.16 14.15 6.49
N TYR A 179 0.98 14.12 5.85
CA TYR A 179 0.83 13.48 4.53
C TYR A 179 1.63 14.19 3.45
N LEU A 180 1.71 15.52 3.49
CA LEU A 180 2.48 16.30 2.51
C LEU A 180 4.00 16.00 2.55
N PRO A 181 4.70 16.16 3.70
CA PRO A 181 6.12 15.83 3.78
C PRO A 181 6.38 14.33 3.58
N GLY A 182 5.48 13.46 4.09
CA GLY A 182 5.55 12.02 3.88
C GLY A 182 5.48 11.66 2.39
N PHE A 183 4.55 12.28 1.66
CA PHE A 183 4.39 12.10 0.23
C PHE A 183 5.65 12.49 -0.54
N PHE A 184 6.18 13.70 -0.35
CA PHE A 184 7.38 14.13 -1.08
C PHE A 184 8.59 13.24 -0.79
N THR A 185 8.72 12.77 0.46
CA THR A 185 9.80 11.86 0.85
C THR A 185 9.67 10.50 0.15
N LEU A 186 8.50 9.86 0.23
CA LEU A 186 8.28 8.53 -0.35
C LEU A 186 8.25 8.57 -1.89
N TYR A 187 7.63 9.60 -2.46
CA TYR A 187 7.53 9.79 -3.91
C TYR A 187 8.89 10.11 -4.53
N GLY A 188 9.66 11.01 -3.90
CA GLY A 188 11.03 11.32 -4.31
C GLY A 188 11.97 10.12 -4.20
N HIS A 189 11.79 9.28 -3.18
CA HIS A 189 12.52 8.02 -3.04
C HIS A 189 12.24 7.07 -4.20
N MET A 190 10.98 6.94 -4.64
CA MET A 190 10.62 6.11 -5.80
C MET A 190 11.24 6.61 -7.11
N PHE A 191 11.29 7.92 -7.36
CA PHE A 191 12.03 8.45 -8.50
C PHE A 191 13.52 8.18 -8.43
N SER A 192 14.10 8.26 -7.22
CA SER A 192 15.51 7.93 -7.01
C SER A 192 15.79 6.46 -7.30
N GLN A 193 14.89 5.55 -6.90
CA GLN A 193 14.97 4.14 -7.27
C GLN A 193 14.87 3.95 -8.78
N ARG A 194 13.87 4.58 -9.43
CA ARG A 194 13.69 4.53 -10.90
C ARG A 194 14.99 4.95 -11.61
N ARG A 195 15.55 6.12 -11.27
CA ARG A 195 16.80 6.61 -11.88
C ARG A 195 17.97 5.66 -11.67
N LYS A 196 18.12 5.05 -10.49
CA LYS A 196 19.19 4.08 -10.23
C LYS A 196 19.06 2.87 -11.15
N VAL A 197 17.87 2.32 -11.31
CA VAL A 197 17.69 1.09 -12.07
C VAL A 197 17.82 1.33 -13.59
N TYR A 198 17.28 2.43 -14.12
CA TYR A 198 17.44 2.78 -15.53
C TYR A 198 18.83 3.35 -15.87
N GLY A 199 19.45 4.10 -14.95
CA GLY A 199 20.78 4.69 -15.13
C GLY A 199 21.93 3.68 -15.07
N LEU A 200 21.72 2.53 -14.43
CA LEU A 200 22.69 1.42 -14.41
C LEU A 200 22.72 0.59 -15.70
N GLY A 201 21.91 0.92 -16.71
CA GLY A 201 21.94 0.22 -17.99
C GLY A 201 21.65 -1.26 -17.86
N ILE A 202 20.73 -1.68 -16.95
CA ILE A 202 20.17 -3.02 -16.97
C ILE A 202 19.50 -3.17 -18.33
N LYS A 203 20.25 -3.75 -19.28
CA LYS A 203 19.81 -3.97 -20.66
C LYS A 203 18.55 -4.80 -20.59
N GLN A 204 17.42 -4.16 -20.85
CA GLN A 204 16.26 -4.86 -21.37
C GLN A 204 16.72 -5.46 -22.69
N LYS A 205 17.00 -6.78 -22.70
CA LYS A 205 16.97 -7.50 -23.96
C LYS A 205 15.50 -7.57 -24.32
N THR A 206 15.15 -6.73 -25.29
CA THR A 206 13.86 -6.78 -25.98
C THR A 206 13.74 -8.19 -26.55
N GLU A 207 12.76 -8.95 -26.06
CA GLU A 207 12.24 -10.11 -26.80
C GLU A 207 11.60 -9.63 -28.11
#